data_AF-A0A3E1QEG6-F1
#
_entry.id   AF-A0A3E1QEG6-F1
#
_cell.length_a   1.000
_cell.length_b   1.000
_cell.length_c   1.000
_cell.angle_alpha   90.00
_cell.angle_beta   90.00
_cell.angle_gamma   90.00
#
_symmetry.space_group_name_H-M   'P 1'
#
loop_
_entity.id
_entity.type
_entity.pdbx_description
1 polymer ?
#
loop_
_entity_poly.entity_id
_entity_poly.type
_entity_poly.pdbx_seq_one_letter_code
_entity_poly.pdbx_strand_id
1 'polypeptide(L)'
;PLAEDRFIRNTGNGLNIGQTQSDEIKKHVHRVRTHWADSSDSSIFYDKTKTVIDSRLRTATTTDDNLSDNGFMHPLLDTPMATGGDETRPKSLILKLCIKAKNTFDDVQFWVKAFGVVENVGALDAGTLAQNMQALSESVDQEIEENKQYTLREINTAKSDINQQFLQAKESLSQISTLKTVWQGNVSSGSINISEKCFGKTLILYLQSSSGHSLDDNNNIELVSFEVGAEIEGKSGGGVYLSATHDVTPHYSSGGSRLYGVGVKKFAVYVGRDGTTIEIEDLSNYFVKRIDIR
;
A
#
# COMPACT_ATOMS: atom_id res chain seq x y z
N PRO A 1 23.64 -33.14 -61.14
CA PRO A 1 24.16 -31.93 -60.43
C PRO A 1 25.68 -31.89 -60.56
N LEU A 2 26.30 -30.73 -60.85
CA LEU A 2 27.75 -30.61 -61.03
C LEU A 2 28.57 -30.73 -59.71
N ALA A 3 27.95 -31.17 -58.61
CA ALA A 3 28.53 -31.21 -57.28
C ALA A 3 29.08 -32.59 -56.88
N GLU A 4 28.93 -33.62 -57.73
CA GLU A 4 29.28 -35.00 -57.41
C GLU A 4 30.77 -35.18 -57.05
N ASP A 5 31.67 -34.42 -57.70
CA ASP A 5 33.11 -34.44 -57.45
C ASP A 5 33.67 -33.09 -56.97
N ARG A 6 32.83 -32.19 -56.45
CA ARG A 6 33.21 -30.81 -56.12
C ARG A 6 32.78 -30.37 -54.73
N PHE A 7 33.66 -29.65 -54.04
CA PHE A 7 33.34 -28.96 -52.80
C PHE A 7 32.46 -27.73 -53.06
N ILE A 8 31.58 -27.42 -52.12
CA ILE A 8 30.78 -26.20 -52.17
C ILE A 8 31.57 -25.06 -51.52
N ARG A 9 31.76 -23.96 -52.25
CA ARG A 9 32.42 -22.74 -51.75
C ARG A 9 31.49 -21.53 -51.91
N ASN A 10 31.54 -20.61 -50.95
CA ASN A 10 30.80 -19.36 -51.00
C ASN A 10 31.31 -18.43 -52.12
N THR A 11 30.45 -17.54 -52.62
CA THR A 11 30.70 -16.59 -53.74
C THR A 11 31.59 -15.39 -53.34
N GLY A 12 32.58 -15.60 -52.47
CA GLY A 12 33.53 -14.56 -52.06
C GLY A 12 34.60 -14.30 -53.14
N ASN A 13 35.38 -13.23 -52.99
CA ASN A 13 36.53 -12.89 -53.85
C ASN A 13 36.25 -12.79 -55.37
N GLY A 14 35.08 -12.24 -55.75
CA GLY A 14 34.74 -11.99 -57.15
C GLY A 14 34.30 -13.22 -57.94
N LEU A 15 33.99 -14.33 -57.26
CA LEU A 15 33.52 -15.57 -57.89
C LEU A 15 32.01 -15.50 -58.21
N ASN A 16 31.62 -16.04 -59.37
CA ASN A 16 30.23 -16.03 -59.82
C ASN A 16 29.46 -17.27 -59.33
N ILE A 17 28.18 -17.10 -59.00
CA ILE A 17 27.30 -18.23 -58.65
C ILE A 17 27.22 -19.20 -59.83
N GLY A 18 27.39 -20.49 -59.56
CA GLY A 18 27.39 -21.55 -60.57
C GLY A 18 28.73 -21.75 -61.28
N GLN A 19 29.74 -20.89 -61.02
CA GLN A 19 31.08 -21.08 -61.53
C GLN A 19 31.68 -22.38 -61.01
N THR A 20 32.31 -23.14 -61.90
CA THR A 20 33.12 -24.31 -61.54
C THR A 20 34.60 -23.91 -61.53
N GLN A 21 35.35 -24.46 -60.58
CA GLN A 21 36.81 -24.32 -60.57
C GLN A 21 37.47 -25.70 -60.44
N SER A 22 38.51 -25.99 -61.22
CA SER A 22 39.33 -27.23 -61.10
C SER A 22 40.28 -27.15 -59.92
N ASP A 23 40.72 -28.26 -59.35
CA ASP A 23 41.76 -28.24 -58.32
C ASP A 23 43.02 -27.50 -58.81
N GLU A 24 43.67 -26.79 -57.89
CA GLU A 24 44.84 -25.97 -58.17
C GLU A 24 45.75 -25.97 -56.94
N ILE A 25 47.06 -25.94 -57.17
CA ILE A 25 48.06 -25.75 -56.11
C ILE A 25 48.57 -24.32 -56.16
N LYS A 26 48.78 -23.72 -54.99
CA LYS A 26 49.33 -22.36 -54.92
C LYS A 26 50.68 -22.30 -55.62
N LYS A 27 50.92 -21.21 -56.35
CA LYS A 27 52.13 -20.98 -57.12
C LYS A 27 53.36 -21.14 -56.23
N HIS A 28 54.26 -22.00 -56.65
CA HIS A 28 55.50 -22.32 -55.93
C HIS A 28 56.62 -22.66 -56.91
N VAL A 29 57.84 -22.79 -56.36
CA VAL A 29 59.07 -23.10 -57.10
C VAL A 29 59.83 -24.18 -56.35
N HIS A 30 60.61 -24.98 -57.08
CA HIS A 30 61.48 -25.98 -56.50
C HIS A 30 62.95 -25.58 -56.68
N ARG A 31 63.78 -25.90 -55.68
CA ARG A 31 65.23 -25.80 -55.83
C ARG A 31 65.72 -26.90 -56.78
N VAL A 32 66.44 -26.51 -57.82
CA VAL A 32 67.01 -27.43 -58.81
C VAL A 32 68.52 -27.46 -58.69
N ARG A 33 69.12 -28.63 -58.92
CA ARG A 33 70.57 -28.78 -58.97
C ARG A 33 71.07 -28.27 -60.32
N THR A 34 72.19 -27.57 -60.31
CA THR A 34 72.89 -27.14 -61.53
C THR A 34 74.35 -27.49 -61.42
N HIS A 35 75.02 -27.82 -62.52
CA HIS A 35 76.47 -27.86 -62.52
C HIS A 35 76.99 -26.43 -62.69
N TRP A 36 76.60 -25.79 -63.80
CA TRP A 36 76.76 -24.37 -64.12
C TRP A 36 75.45 -23.86 -64.72
N ALA A 37 75.11 -22.59 -64.51
CA ALA A 37 73.85 -22.02 -65.00
C ALA A 37 73.71 -22.19 -66.53
N ASP A 38 74.81 -22.06 -67.28
CA ASP A 38 74.81 -22.24 -68.73
C ASP A 38 75.38 -23.58 -69.24
N SER A 39 75.64 -24.58 -68.36
CA SER A 39 76.05 -25.92 -68.83
C SER A 39 74.94 -26.56 -69.66
N SER A 40 75.30 -27.31 -70.72
CA SER A 40 74.36 -28.16 -71.47
C SER A 40 73.59 -29.11 -70.56
N ASP A 41 74.17 -29.55 -69.45
CA ASP A 41 73.54 -30.48 -68.51
C ASP A 41 72.33 -29.87 -67.79
N SER A 42 72.26 -28.54 -67.71
CA SER A 42 71.18 -27.83 -67.04
C SER A 42 69.86 -27.82 -67.84
N SER A 43 69.88 -28.17 -69.13
CA SER A 43 68.67 -28.22 -69.96
C SER A 43 67.70 -29.36 -69.60
N ILE A 44 68.13 -30.32 -68.77
CA ILE A 44 67.24 -31.37 -68.25
C ILE A 44 66.25 -30.82 -67.20
N PHE A 45 66.60 -29.71 -66.54
CA PHE A 45 65.81 -29.15 -65.45
C PHE A 45 64.88 -28.02 -65.90
N TYR A 46 65.20 -27.32 -66.99
CA TYR A 46 64.40 -26.21 -67.52
C TYR A 46 64.69 -25.94 -69.01
N ASP A 47 63.72 -25.35 -69.71
CA ASP A 47 63.86 -24.95 -71.10
C ASP A 47 64.70 -23.68 -71.21
N LYS A 48 65.95 -23.82 -71.64
CA LYS A 48 66.90 -22.70 -71.81
C LYS A 48 66.43 -21.66 -72.83
N THR A 49 65.56 -22.00 -73.76
CA THR A 49 65.04 -21.04 -74.76
C THR A 49 63.97 -20.12 -74.18
N LYS A 50 63.38 -20.50 -73.05
CA LYS A 50 62.31 -19.77 -72.36
C LYS A 50 62.75 -19.20 -71.01
N THR A 51 63.87 -19.68 -70.49
CA THR A 51 64.38 -19.32 -69.17
C THR A 51 65.50 -18.32 -69.32
N VAL A 52 65.22 -17.06 -69.03
CA VAL A 52 66.27 -16.04 -68.91
C VAL A 52 67.01 -16.30 -67.59
N ILE A 53 68.31 -16.55 -67.68
CA ILE A 53 69.18 -16.53 -66.51
C ILE A 53 69.31 -15.06 -66.10
N ASP A 54 68.50 -14.65 -65.13
CA ASP A 54 68.47 -13.29 -64.59
C ASP A 54 68.88 -13.33 -63.12
N SER A 55 69.35 -12.19 -62.61
CA SER A 55 69.61 -11.84 -61.22
C SER A 55 68.53 -12.27 -60.21
N ARG A 56 67.33 -12.57 -60.70
CA ARG A 56 66.20 -13.12 -59.96
C ARG A 56 66.35 -14.59 -59.56
N LEU A 57 67.32 -15.32 -60.10
CA LEU A 57 67.65 -16.67 -59.66
C LEU A 57 68.55 -16.57 -58.43
N ARG A 58 68.06 -16.97 -57.25
CA ARG A 58 68.93 -17.07 -56.06
C ARG A 58 69.71 -18.36 -56.16
N THR A 59 71.00 -18.28 -56.50
CA THR A 59 71.90 -19.41 -56.36
C THR A 59 72.34 -19.50 -54.90
N ALA A 60 72.36 -20.71 -54.35
CA ALA A 60 72.96 -20.94 -53.05
C ALA A 60 74.47 -21.11 -53.29
N THR A 61 75.24 -20.06 -53.02
CA THR A 61 76.68 -20.06 -53.20
C THR A 61 77.32 -20.98 -52.15
N THR A 62 78.09 -21.96 -52.59
CA THR A 62 78.96 -22.74 -51.69
C THR A 62 80.35 -22.13 -51.57
N THR A 63 80.74 -21.23 -52.47
CA THR A 63 82.15 -20.76 -52.58
C THR A 63 82.35 -19.29 -52.98
N ASP A 64 81.60 -18.70 -53.93
CA ASP A 64 81.72 -17.27 -54.29
C ASP A 64 80.42 -16.68 -54.89
N ASP A 65 80.39 -15.37 -55.18
CA ASP A 65 79.22 -14.66 -55.73
C ASP A 65 79.07 -14.78 -57.26
N ASN A 66 79.83 -15.68 -57.90
CA ASN A 66 79.76 -15.87 -59.34
C ASN A 66 78.52 -16.70 -59.71
N LEU A 67 77.56 -16.09 -60.39
CA LEU A 67 76.32 -16.78 -60.79
C LEU A 67 76.57 -17.94 -61.76
N SER A 68 77.71 -17.95 -62.47
CA SER A 68 77.99 -18.90 -63.54
C SER A 68 78.33 -20.32 -63.07
N ASP A 69 78.92 -20.49 -61.88
CA ASP A 69 79.47 -21.78 -61.43
C ASP A 69 78.75 -22.42 -60.22
N ASN A 70 77.55 -21.95 -59.90
CA ASN A 70 76.81 -22.41 -58.73
C ASN A 70 76.14 -23.79 -58.91
N GLY A 71 76.23 -24.60 -57.84
CA GLY A 71 75.74 -25.98 -57.78
C GLY A 71 74.20 -26.15 -57.66
N PHE A 72 73.47 -25.09 -57.35
CA PHE A 72 72.02 -25.09 -57.21
C PHE A 72 71.41 -23.73 -57.57
N MET A 73 70.22 -23.76 -58.16
CA MET A 73 69.39 -22.58 -58.40
C MET A 73 68.09 -22.67 -57.61
N HIS A 74 67.69 -21.56 -56.99
CA HIS A 74 66.39 -21.38 -56.36
C HIS A 74 65.62 -20.27 -57.10
N PRO A 75 64.64 -20.62 -57.95
CA PRO A 75 63.87 -19.65 -58.70
C PRO A 75 63.02 -18.75 -57.79
N LEU A 76 62.59 -17.60 -58.32
CA LEU A 76 61.54 -16.78 -57.71
C LEU A 76 60.18 -17.10 -58.35
N LEU A 77 59.10 -16.73 -57.66
CA LEU A 77 57.72 -17.06 -58.03
C LEU A 77 57.24 -16.42 -59.36
N ASP A 78 57.96 -15.45 -59.90
CA ASP A 78 57.64 -14.79 -61.17
C ASP A 78 58.53 -15.25 -62.33
N THR A 79 59.29 -16.32 -62.12
CA THR A 79 60.05 -16.98 -63.19
C THR A 79 59.16 -17.97 -63.94
N PRO A 80 59.51 -18.33 -65.19
CA PRO A 80 58.85 -19.42 -65.93
C PRO A 80 58.90 -20.79 -65.24
N MET A 81 59.74 -20.94 -64.20
CA MET A 81 59.87 -22.16 -63.39
C MET A 81 58.86 -22.24 -62.24
N ALA A 82 58.06 -21.19 -62.01
CA ALA A 82 56.99 -21.23 -61.03
C ALA A 82 55.77 -21.99 -61.57
N THR A 83 55.32 -22.99 -60.83
CA THR A 83 54.16 -23.82 -61.17
C THR A 83 53.01 -23.57 -60.21
N GLY A 84 51.78 -23.68 -60.69
CA GLY A 84 50.55 -23.46 -59.92
C GLY A 84 49.91 -22.09 -60.10
N GLY A 85 48.72 -21.93 -59.52
CA GLY A 85 47.88 -20.73 -59.61
C GLY A 85 47.88 -19.86 -58.34
N ASP A 86 46.88 -18.98 -58.20
CA ASP A 86 46.88 -17.97 -57.14
C ASP A 86 46.61 -18.55 -55.72
N GLU A 87 45.98 -19.71 -55.62
CA GLU A 87 45.62 -20.35 -54.34
C GLU A 87 45.65 -21.89 -54.43
N THR A 88 45.88 -22.55 -53.28
CA THR A 88 45.70 -24.00 -53.15
C THR A 88 44.24 -24.29 -52.84
N ARG A 89 43.56 -25.05 -53.70
CA ARG A 89 42.15 -25.37 -53.53
C ARG A 89 41.76 -26.67 -54.24
N PRO A 90 40.77 -27.42 -53.71
CA PRO A 90 40.19 -28.55 -54.41
C PRO A 90 39.23 -28.10 -55.52
N LYS A 91 38.74 -29.05 -56.33
CA LYS A 91 37.62 -28.80 -57.25
C LYS A 91 36.43 -28.23 -56.49
N SER A 92 35.86 -27.14 -56.99
CA SER A 92 34.75 -26.45 -56.33
C SER A 92 33.63 -26.04 -57.28
N LEU A 93 32.43 -25.96 -56.73
CA LEU A 93 31.25 -25.32 -57.32
C LEU A 93 30.87 -24.13 -56.43
N ILE A 94 30.80 -22.95 -57.03
CA ILE A 94 30.55 -21.71 -56.30
C ILE A 94 29.06 -21.51 -56.12
N LEU A 95 28.60 -21.48 -54.87
CA LEU A 95 27.19 -21.31 -54.52
C LEU A 95 27.03 -20.28 -53.41
N LYS A 96 25.89 -19.59 -53.41
CA LYS A 96 25.42 -18.83 -52.26
C LYS A 96 24.35 -19.65 -51.57
N LEU A 97 24.66 -20.16 -50.37
CA LEU A 97 23.63 -20.83 -49.56
C LEU A 97 22.64 -19.76 -49.07
N CYS A 98 21.52 -19.66 -49.76
CA CYS A 98 20.37 -18.91 -49.30
C CYS A 98 19.31 -19.94 -48.90
N ILE A 99 18.79 -19.88 -47.67
CA ILE A 99 17.51 -20.50 -47.36
C ILE A 99 16.47 -19.69 -48.11
N LYS A 100 16.04 -20.19 -49.27
CA LYS A 100 14.87 -19.65 -49.96
C LYS A 100 13.74 -20.62 -49.67
N ALA A 101 12.86 -20.25 -48.74
CA ALA A 101 11.56 -20.88 -48.65
C ALA A 101 10.89 -20.69 -50.02
N LYS A 102 10.60 -21.80 -50.72
CA LYS A 102 9.86 -21.75 -51.97
C LYS A 102 8.47 -21.23 -51.61
N ASN A 103 8.12 -20.03 -52.04
CA ASN A 103 6.77 -19.52 -51.83
C ASN A 103 5.83 -20.28 -52.78
N THR A 104 5.34 -21.43 -52.33
CA THR A 104 4.27 -22.21 -52.97
C THR A 104 3.05 -22.34 -52.05
N PHE A 105 3.00 -21.55 -50.97
CA PHE A 105 1.95 -21.63 -49.97
C PHE A 105 1.65 -20.22 -49.48
N ASP A 106 0.85 -19.48 -50.23
CA ASP A 106 0.52 -18.09 -49.91
C ASP A 106 -0.23 -17.94 -48.56
N ASP A 107 -0.71 -19.04 -47.96
CA ASP A 107 -1.46 -19.03 -46.68
C ASP A 107 -0.93 -19.99 -45.59
N VAL A 108 0.29 -20.54 -45.70
CA VAL A 108 0.83 -21.48 -44.69
C VAL A 108 2.01 -20.87 -43.93
N GLN A 109 1.80 -20.55 -42.66
CA GLN A 109 2.88 -20.27 -41.71
C GLN A 109 3.64 -21.56 -41.39
N PHE A 110 4.91 -21.62 -41.77
CA PHE A 110 5.81 -22.70 -41.36
C PHE A 110 6.39 -22.41 -39.98
N TRP A 111 6.08 -23.27 -39.01
CA TRP A 111 6.82 -23.34 -37.74
C TRP A 111 8.03 -24.24 -37.95
N VAL A 112 9.23 -23.66 -38.00
CA VAL A 112 10.47 -24.45 -38.01
C VAL A 112 10.65 -25.05 -36.61
N LYS A 113 10.26 -26.32 -36.42
CA LYS A 113 10.72 -27.11 -35.27
C LYS A 113 12.16 -27.54 -35.54
N ALA A 114 13.11 -26.74 -35.06
CA ALA A 114 14.46 -27.22 -34.85
C ALA A 114 14.38 -28.35 -33.80
N PHE A 115 14.89 -29.54 -34.13
CA PHE A 115 15.12 -30.59 -33.15
C PHE A 115 16.29 -30.17 -32.27
N GLY A 116 15.93 -29.44 -31.22
CA GLY A 116 16.77 -28.86 -30.18
C GLY A 116 15.84 -27.96 -29.40
N VAL A 117 15.63 -28.24 -28.12
CA VAL A 117 14.74 -27.43 -27.29
C VAL A 117 15.25 -26.00 -27.34
N VAL A 118 14.49 -25.11 -27.99
CA VAL A 118 14.71 -23.67 -27.85
C VAL A 118 14.13 -23.33 -26.47
N GLU A 119 14.91 -23.54 -25.42
CA GLU A 119 14.67 -22.91 -24.12
C GLU A 119 14.89 -21.42 -24.33
N ASN A 120 13.84 -20.73 -24.76
CA ASN A 120 13.82 -19.29 -24.80
C ASN A 120 13.74 -18.84 -23.34
N VAL A 121 14.86 -18.43 -22.76
CA VAL A 121 14.97 -17.89 -21.40
C VAL A 121 14.13 -16.60 -21.35
N GLY A 122 12.82 -16.74 -21.11
CA GLY A 122 11.85 -15.65 -21.22
C GLY A 122 10.54 -15.98 -21.95
N ALA A 123 10.35 -17.19 -22.52
CA ALA A 123 9.04 -17.61 -23.01
C ALA A 123 8.10 -17.86 -21.82
N LEU A 124 7.04 -17.06 -21.73
CA LEU A 124 5.99 -17.21 -20.72
C LEU A 124 5.25 -18.53 -20.94
N ASP A 125 5.32 -19.43 -19.96
CA ASP A 125 4.53 -20.66 -19.95
C ASP A 125 3.07 -20.32 -19.63
N ALA A 126 2.23 -20.34 -20.66
CA ALA A 126 0.80 -20.05 -20.55
C ALA A 126 0.07 -21.01 -19.59
N GLY A 127 0.54 -22.26 -19.46
CA GLY A 127 -0.03 -23.22 -18.52
C GLY A 127 0.27 -22.84 -17.08
N THR A 128 1.52 -22.51 -16.78
CA THR A 128 1.94 -22.00 -15.46
C THR A 128 1.25 -20.67 -15.13
N LEU A 129 1.10 -19.76 -16.11
CA LEU A 129 0.36 -18.51 -15.91
C LEU A 129 -1.11 -18.77 -15.55
N ALA A 130 -1.79 -19.65 -16.28
CA ALA A 130 -3.18 -19.97 -16.02
C ALA A 130 -3.39 -20.57 -14.62
N GLN A 131 -2.48 -21.46 -14.19
CA GLN A 131 -2.50 -22.02 -12.83
C GLN A 131 -2.29 -20.95 -11.77
N ASN A 132 -1.31 -20.06 -11.95
CA ASN A 132 -1.06 -18.96 -11.01
C ASN A 132 -2.25 -17.99 -10.93
N MET A 133 -2.91 -17.71 -12.06
CA MET A 133 -4.12 -16.89 -12.09
C MET A 133 -5.29 -17.56 -11.37
N GLN A 134 -5.47 -18.87 -11.53
CA GLN A 134 -6.49 -19.63 -10.81
C GLN A 134 -6.23 -19.62 -9.30
N ALA A 135 -5.01 -19.94 -8.88
CA ALA A 135 -4.63 -19.92 -7.46
C ALA A 135 -4.78 -18.53 -6.84
N LEU A 136 -4.42 -17.46 -7.58
CA LEU A 136 -4.64 -16.09 -7.13
C LEU A 136 -6.13 -15.78 -6.99
N SER A 137 -6.97 -16.19 -7.95
CA SER A 137 -8.42 -15.98 -7.86
C SER A 137 -9.01 -16.67 -6.63
N GLU A 138 -8.65 -17.93 -6.39
CA GLU A 138 -9.10 -18.69 -5.22
C GLU A 138 -8.66 -18.02 -3.91
N SER A 139 -7.40 -17.57 -3.85
CA SER A 139 -6.88 -16.84 -2.69
C SER A 139 -7.63 -15.53 -2.44
N VAL A 140 -7.93 -14.78 -3.49
CA VAL A 140 -8.67 -13.50 -3.39
C VAL A 140 -10.11 -13.75 -2.95
N ASP A 141 -10.78 -14.76 -3.51
CA ASP A 141 -12.14 -15.11 -3.13
C ASP A 141 -12.22 -15.54 -1.65
N GLN A 142 -11.24 -16.32 -1.19
CA GLN A 142 -11.12 -16.70 0.22
C GLN A 142 -10.93 -15.47 1.13
N GLU A 143 -9.98 -14.58 0.79
CA GLU A 143 -9.70 -13.38 1.58
C GLU A 143 -10.90 -12.43 1.64
N ILE A 144 -11.65 -12.31 0.54
CA ILE A 144 -12.89 -11.53 0.50
C ILE A 144 -13.93 -12.13 1.45
N GLU A 145 -14.09 -13.45 1.47
CA GLU A 145 -15.06 -14.11 2.35
C GLU A 145 -14.65 -13.98 3.82
N GLU A 146 -13.38 -14.19 4.14
CA GLU A 146 -12.85 -14.00 5.50
C GLU A 146 -13.06 -12.56 6.00
N ASN A 147 -12.77 -11.56 5.15
CA ASN A 147 -12.99 -10.15 5.47
C ASN A 147 -14.47 -9.82 5.67
N LYS A 148 -15.37 -10.39 4.87
CA LYS A 148 -16.83 -10.23 5.07
C LYS A 148 -17.27 -10.82 6.41
N GLN A 149 -16.81 -12.03 6.74
CA GLN A 149 -17.15 -12.70 7.99
C GLN A 149 -16.60 -11.96 9.21
N TYR A 150 -15.37 -11.44 9.12
CA TYR A 150 -14.78 -10.59 10.15
C TYR A 150 -15.59 -9.32 10.37
N THR A 151 -15.89 -8.59 9.29
CA THR A 151 -16.69 -7.35 9.33
C THR A 151 -18.08 -7.59 9.93
N LEU A 152 -18.74 -8.70 9.55
CA LEU A 152 -20.05 -9.07 10.12
C LEU A 152 -19.98 -9.33 11.63
N ARG A 153 -18.91 -9.96 12.13
CA ARG A 153 -18.70 -10.19 13.57
C ARG A 153 -18.49 -8.88 14.33
N GLU A 154 -17.70 -7.97 13.77
CA GLU A 154 -17.48 -6.64 14.37
C GLU A 154 -18.78 -5.84 14.45
N ILE A 155 -19.56 -5.79 13.36
CA ILE A 155 -20.86 -5.11 13.32
C ILE A 155 -21.83 -5.69 14.36
N ASN A 156 -21.90 -7.02 14.48
CA ASN A 156 -22.77 -7.67 15.46
C ASN A 156 -22.36 -7.37 16.89
N THR A 157 -21.05 -7.36 17.16
CA THR A 157 -20.50 -6.99 18.47
C THR A 157 -20.84 -5.55 18.81
N ALA A 158 -20.57 -4.61 17.89
CA ALA A 158 -20.88 -3.20 18.07
C ALA A 158 -22.38 -2.96 18.28
N LYS A 159 -23.25 -3.64 17.54
CA LYS A 159 -24.71 -3.58 17.73
C LYS A 159 -25.13 -4.06 19.11
N SER A 160 -24.52 -5.13 19.62
CA SER A 160 -24.80 -5.63 20.97
C SER A 160 -24.39 -4.62 22.03
N ASP A 161 -23.17 -4.07 21.92
CA ASP A 161 -22.65 -3.08 22.86
C ASP A 161 -23.50 -1.80 22.89
N ILE A 162 -23.85 -1.27 21.70
CA ILE A 162 -24.76 -0.11 21.57
C ILE A 162 -26.10 -0.39 22.25
N ASN A 163 -26.68 -1.57 22.07
CA ASN A 163 -27.94 -1.93 22.71
C ASN A 163 -27.81 -1.97 24.24
N GLN A 164 -26.70 -2.51 24.77
CA GLN A 164 -26.45 -2.51 26.20
C GLN A 164 -26.29 -1.09 26.77
N GLN A 165 -25.51 -0.25 26.10
CA GLN A 165 -25.35 1.16 26.49
C GLN A 165 -26.68 1.91 26.44
N PHE A 166 -27.51 1.67 25.42
CA PHE A 166 -28.83 2.28 25.33
C PHE A 166 -29.75 1.85 26.48
N LEU A 167 -29.75 0.57 26.85
CA LEU A 167 -30.53 0.07 27.98
C LEU A 167 -30.08 0.69 29.30
N GLN A 168 -28.76 0.78 29.52
CA GLN A 168 -28.19 1.45 30.69
C GLN A 168 -28.58 2.93 30.73
N ALA A 169 -28.45 3.66 29.62
CA ALA A 169 -28.84 5.05 29.55
C ALA A 169 -30.34 5.25 29.82
N LYS A 170 -31.20 4.35 29.32
CA LYS A 170 -32.64 4.37 29.61
C LYS A 170 -32.91 4.14 31.10
N GLU A 171 -32.19 3.22 31.73
CA GLU A 171 -32.30 2.98 33.17
C GLU A 171 -31.84 4.20 33.97
N SER A 172 -30.67 4.77 33.66
CA SER A 172 -30.18 6.00 34.30
C SER A 172 -31.15 7.17 34.12
N LEU A 173 -31.73 7.35 32.93
CA LEU A 173 -32.78 8.37 32.69
C LEU A 173 -34.03 8.12 33.53
N SER A 174 -34.43 6.86 33.73
CA SER A 174 -35.55 6.53 34.62
C SER A 174 -35.25 6.81 36.10
N GLN A 175 -33.96 6.83 36.47
CA GLN A 175 -33.49 7.16 37.81
C GLN A 175 -33.26 8.67 38.01
N ILE A 176 -33.22 9.49 36.96
CA ILE A 176 -33.36 10.95 37.09
C ILE A 176 -34.77 11.18 37.61
N SER A 177 -34.82 11.35 38.93
CA SER A 177 -35.97 11.37 39.81
C SER A 177 -37.14 12.12 39.20
N THR A 178 -38.23 11.39 38.94
CA THR A 178 -39.54 12.00 38.86
C THR A 178 -39.80 12.71 40.18
N LEU A 179 -40.33 13.92 40.09
CA LEU A 179 -40.68 14.74 41.25
C LEU A 179 -41.52 13.89 42.23
N LYS A 180 -40.99 13.61 43.42
CA LYS A 180 -41.65 12.75 44.40
C LYS A 180 -42.24 13.60 45.51
N THR A 181 -43.56 13.51 45.70
CA THR A 181 -44.21 14.10 46.87
C THR A 181 -43.82 13.33 48.11
N VAL A 182 -43.13 14.00 49.04
CA VAL A 182 -42.70 13.41 50.30
C VAL A 182 -43.52 13.87 51.49
N TRP A 183 -44.29 14.95 51.32
CA TRP A 183 -45.24 15.44 52.32
C TRP A 183 -46.33 16.34 51.70
N GLN A 184 -47.52 16.34 52.30
CA GLN A 184 -48.63 17.25 51.97
C GLN A 184 -49.44 17.56 53.23
N GLY A 185 -49.86 18.81 53.41
CA GLY A 185 -50.62 19.24 54.60
C GLY A 185 -50.76 20.76 54.68
N ASN A 186 -50.99 21.29 55.88
CA ASN A 186 -51.03 22.73 56.14
C ASN A 186 -50.27 23.03 57.44
N VAL A 187 -49.03 23.51 57.32
CA VAL A 187 -48.20 23.84 58.48
C VAL A 187 -47.56 25.20 58.27
N SER A 188 -47.81 26.12 59.19
CA SER A 188 -47.23 27.48 59.22
C SER A 188 -46.11 27.65 60.26
N SER A 189 -45.94 26.71 61.18
CA SER A 189 -44.92 26.73 62.24
C SER A 189 -44.66 25.35 62.82
N GLY A 190 -43.48 25.10 63.38
CA GLY A 190 -43.14 23.83 64.05
C GLY A 190 -42.35 22.89 63.13
N SER A 191 -42.58 21.58 63.20
CA SER A 191 -41.82 20.58 62.45
C SER A 191 -42.69 19.79 61.48
N ILE A 192 -42.17 19.55 60.28
CA ILE A 192 -42.74 18.64 59.27
C ILE A 192 -41.85 17.40 59.18
N ASN A 193 -42.45 16.21 59.27
CA ASN A 193 -41.75 14.96 58.98
C ASN A 193 -42.05 14.53 57.54
N ILE A 194 -41.03 14.49 56.70
CA ILE A 194 -41.11 14.01 55.32
C ILE A 194 -40.84 12.50 55.25
N SER A 195 -41.45 11.83 54.28
CA SER A 195 -41.40 10.37 54.16
C SER A 195 -40.06 9.80 53.66
N GLU A 196 -39.11 10.64 53.27
CA GLU A 196 -37.82 10.22 52.71
C GLU A 196 -36.69 11.17 53.11
N LYS A 197 -35.50 10.62 53.34
CA LYS A 197 -34.29 11.39 53.65
C LYS A 197 -33.90 12.27 52.46
N CYS A 198 -33.61 13.53 52.74
CA CYS A 198 -33.52 14.56 51.71
C CYS A 198 -32.11 15.09 51.43
N PHE A 199 -31.09 14.61 52.14
CA PHE A 199 -29.69 14.93 51.83
C PHE A 199 -29.27 14.48 50.43
N GLY A 200 -28.49 15.31 49.76
CA GLY A 200 -28.06 15.13 48.37
C GLY A 200 -29.14 15.36 47.33
N LYS A 201 -30.28 15.97 47.71
CA LYS A 201 -31.45 16.16 46.84
C LYS A 201 -31.94 17.61 46.87
N THR A 202 -32.77 17.97 45.89
CA THR A 202 -33.44 19.26 45.86
C THR A 202 -34.79 19.15 46.55
N LEU A 203 -35.02 19.99 47.56
CA LEU A 203 -36.33 20.15 48.19
C LEU A 203 -37.07 21.25 47.49
N ILE A 204 -38.35 21.04 47.23
CA ILE A 204 -39.25 22.01 46.61
C ILE A 204 -40.46 22.17 47.51
N LEU A 205 -40.57 23.33 48.14
CA LEU A 205 -41.66 23.69 49.03
C LEU A 205 -42.69 24.51 48.25
N TYR A 206 -43.95 24.10 48.38
CA TYR A 206 -45.11 24.79 47.84
C TYR A 206 -45.72 25.62 48.97
N LEU A 207 -45.49 26.92 48.93
CA LEU A 207 -45.96 27.88 49.93
C LEU A 207 -47.22 28.58 49.46
N GLN A 208 -48.15 28.81 50.38
CA GLN A 208 -49.38 29.56 50.09
C GLN A 208 -49.67 30.56 51.20
N SER A 209 -50.14 31.75 50.80
CA SER A 209 -50.52 32.81 51.76
C SER A 209 -51.62 32.31 52.71
N SER A 210 -51.45 32.54 54.01
CA SER A 210 -52.42 32.23 55.05
C SER A 210 -53.61 33.21 55.08
N SER A 211 -53.50 34.33 54.36
CA SER A 211 -54.59 35.29 54.20
C SER A 211 -55.39 34.96 52.95
N GLY A 212 -56.70 34.72 53.11
CA GLY A 212 -57.66 34.57 52.01
C GLY A 212 -57.59 33.24 51.25
N HIS A 213 -56.84 32.25 51.75
CA HIS A 213 -56.69 30.94 51.12
C HIS A 213 -56.82 29.78 52.11
N SER A 214 -57.24 28.63 51.60
CA SER A 214 -57.45 27.36 52.30
C SER A 214 -56.55 26.26 51.72
N LEU A 215 -56.48 25.11 52.41
CA LEU A 215 -55.72 23.94 51.97
C LEU A 215 -56.18 23.42 50.60
N ASP A 216 -57.44 23.59 50.25
CA ASP A 216 -57.98 23.07 48.98
C ASP A 216 -57.74 24.04 47.81
N ASP A 217 -57.34 25.28 48.08
CA ASP A 217 -57.10 26.29 47.05
C ASP A 217 -55.76 26.08 46.36
N ASN A 218 -55.73 26.00 45.03
CA ASN A 218 -54.49 25.87 44.24
C ASN A 218 -54.04 27.17 43.57
N ASN A 219 -54.58 28.32 43.99
CA ASN A 219 -54.24 29.63 43.45
C ASN A 219 -53.11 30.28 44.26
N ASN A 220 -52.25 31.04 43.60
CA ASN A 220 -51.15 31.82 44.21
C ASN A 220 -50.17 30.98 45.04
N ILE A 221 -49.75 29.83 44.51
CA ILE A 221 -48.70 29.01 45.12
C ILE A 221 -47.32 29.55 44.72
N GLU A 222 -46.49 29.77 45.72
CA GLU A 222 -45.10 30.13 45.59
C GLU A 222 -44.21 28.89 45.73
N LEU A 223 -43.18 28.78 44.88
CA LEU A 223 -42.24 27.67 44.91
C LEU A 223 -40.90 28.16 45.45
N VAL A 224 -40.45 27.53 46.54
CA VAL A 224 -39.10 27.71 47.07
C VAL A 224 -38.35 26.41 46.95
N SER A 225 -37.26 26.41 46.20
CA SER A 225 -36.43 25.22 46.00
C SER A 225 -34.99 25.45 46.42
N PHE A 226 -34.38 24.45 47.06
CA PHE A 226 -32.98 24.48 47.43
C PHE A 226 -32.37 23.09 47.51
N GLU A 227 -31.07 23.01 47.23
CA GLU A 227 -30.31 21.78 47.38
C GLU A 227 -29.98 21.55 48.86
N VAL A 228 -30.43 20.42 49.38
CA VAL A 228 -29.97 19.92 50.67
C VAL A 228 -28.69 19.15 50.38
N GLY A 229 -27.55 19.76 50.69
CA GLY A 229 -26.23 19.19 50.42
C GLY A 229 -26.07 17.75 50.91
N ALA A 230 -25.02 17.06 50.46
CA ALA A 230 -24.77 15.69 50.88
C ALA A 230 -24.56 15.58 52.40
N GLU A 231 -24.99 14.46 52.97
CA GLU A 231 -24.70 14.15 54.37
C GLU A 231 -23.18 14.03 54.56
N ILE A 232 -22.63 14.76 55.53
CA ILE A 232 -21.19 14.70 55.82
C ILE A 232 -20.94 13.57 56.81
N GLU A 233 -20.50 12.42 56.29
CA GLU A 233 -20.24 11.23 57.09
C GLU A 233 -19.25 11.50 58.24
N GLY A 234 -19.55 10.95 59.42
CA GLY A 234 -18.66 11.01 60.59
C GLY A 234 -18.55 12.38 61.26
N LYS A 235 -19.35 13.38 60.87
CA LYS A 235 -19.44 14.67 61.56
C LYS A 235 -20.73 14.78 62.38
N SER A 236 -20.61 15.41 63.56
CA SER A 236 -21.74 15.75 64.40
C SER A 236 -22.26 17.16 64.05
N GLY A 237 -23.57 17.28 63.83
CA GLY A 237 -24.16 18.48 63.26
C GLY A 237 -24.06 18.49 61.73
N GLY A 238 -25.10 18.98 61.06
CA GLY A 238 -25.20 18.88 59.59
C GLY A 238 -26.56 19.18 59.00
N GLY A 239 -27.43 19.91 59.72
CA GLY A 239 -28.68 20.36 59.14
C GLY A 239 -28.45 21.50 58.15
N VAL A 240 -29.26 21.56 57.10
CA VAL A 240 -29.21 22.62 56.09
C VAL A 240 -30.14 23.74 56.53
N TYR A 241 -29.59 24.95 56.68
CA TYR A 241 -30.37 26.13 57.01
C TYR A 241 -30.56 27.00 55.79
N LEU A 242 -31.82 27.23 55.40
CA LEU A 242 -32.17 28.19 54.37
C LEU A 242 -32.91 29.34 55.02
N SER A 243 -32.37 30.55 54.86
CA SER A 243 -33.04 31.79 55.25
C SER A 243 -33.01 32.79 54.10
N ALA A 244 -34.17 33.36 53.78
CA ALA A 244 -34.34 34.33 52.71
C ALA A 244 -35.33 35.42 53.13
N THR A 245 -35.03 36.66 52.75
CA THR A 245 -35.98 37.78 52.90
C THR A 245 -36.89 37.81 51.68
N HIS A 246 -38.20 37.73 51.91
CA HIS A 246 -39.22 37.69 50.86
C HIS A 246 -39.72 39.08 50.50
N ASP A 247 -40.17 39.87 51.49
CA ASP A 247 -40.66 41.23 51.29
C ASP A 247 -40.03 42.19 52.29
N VAL A 248 -39.80 43.43 51.84
CA VAL A 248 -39.39 44.55 52.69
C VAL A 248 -40.34 45.70 52.47
N THR A 249 -41.17 46.00 53.49
CA THR A 249 -42.19 47.04 53.44
C THR A 249 -41.82 48.20 54.35
N PRO A 250 -41.48 49.38 53.82
CA PRO A 250 -41.25 50.57 54.65
C PRO A 250 -42.57 51.12 55.21
N HIS A 251 -42.57 51.51 56.49
CA HIS A 251 -43.70 52.12 57.17
C HIS A 251 -43.46 53.62 57.39
N TYR A 252 -44.35 54.45 56.85
CA TYR A 252 -44.25 55.91 56.90
C TYR A 252 -45.33 56.53 57.79
N SER A 253 -44.99 57.64 58.46
CA SER A 253 -45.91 58.41 59.28
C SER A 253 -47.13 58.85 58.47
N SER A 254 -48.27 59.12 59.14
CA SER A 254 -49.45 59.70 58.51
C SER A 254 -49.06 60.97 57.76
N GLY A 255 -49.11 60.93 56.42
CA GLY A 255 -48.64 61.99 55.52
C GLY A 255 -47.35 61.69 54.74
N GLY A 256 -46.75 60.51 54.89
CA GLY A 256 -45.62 60.03 54.07
C GLY A 256 -44.27 60.69 54.34
N SER A 257 -44.17 61.57 55.33
CA SER A 257 -43.03 62.47 55.52
C SER A 257 -41.86 61.88 56.32
N ARG A 258 -42.07 60.81 57.09
CA ARG A 258 -41.01 60.16 57.89
C ARG A 258 -41.15 58.63 57.88
N LEU A 259 -40.07 57.93 57.53
CA LEU A 259 -39.93 56.49 57.75
C LEU A 259 -39.78 56.24 59.27
N TYR A 260 -40.65 55.41 59.86
CA TYR A 260 -40.58 55.07 61.28
C TYR A 260 -40.35 53.58 61.55
N GLY A 261 -40.42 52.74 60.50
CA GLY A 261 -40.15 51.32 60.62
C GLY A 261 -40.06 50.63 59.28
N VAL A 262 -39.60 49.39 59.29
CA VAL A 262 -39.56 48.51 58.12
C VAL A 262 -40.07 47.15 58.56
N GLY A 263 -41.16 46.69 57.94
CA GLY A 263 -41.62 45.31 58.06
C GLY A 263 -40.82 44.43 57.10
N VAL A 264 -40.33 43.29 57.59
CA VAL A 264 -39.60 42.32 56.77
C VAL A 264 -40.33 40.98 56.88
N LYS A 265 -40.74 40.42 55.75
CA LYS A 265 -41.20 39.02 55.68
C LYS A 265 -40.02 38.13 55.38
N LYS A 266 -39.89 37.05 56.14
CA LYS A 266 -38.81 36.08 55.99
C LYS A 266 -39.38 34.70 55.73
N PHE A 267 -38.54 33.90 55.12
CA PHE A 267 -38.65 32.46 55.03
C PHE A 267 -37.39 31.88 55.66
N ALA A 268 -37.55 31.04 56.66
CA ALA A 268 -36.47 30.36 57.33
C ALA A 268 -36.90 28.94 57.65
N VAL A 269 -36.18 27.98 57.09
CA VAL A 269 -36.38 26.55 57.33
C VAL A 269 -35.04 25.87 57.60
N TYR A 270 -35.09 24.87 58.47
CA TYR A 270 -33.94 24.06 58.84
C TYR A 270 -34.23 22.58 58.59
N VAL A 271 -33.33 21.90 57.89
CA VAL A 271 -33.38 20.45 57.75
C VAL A 271 -32.73 19.81 58.96
N GLY A 272 -33.48 18.97 59.65
CA GLY A 272 -33.04 18.18 60.79
C GLY A 272 -31.89 17.22 60.44
N ARG A 273 -31.17 16.79 61.47
CA ARG A 273 -29.99 15.90 61.33
C ARG A 273 -30.34 14.52 60.79
N ASP A 274 -31.58 14.09 60.98
CA ASP A 274 -32.13 12.86 60.43
C ASP A 274 -32.33 12.95 58.91
N GLY A 275 -32.36 14.17 58.35
CA GLY A 275 -32.66 14.46 56.97
C GLY A 275 -34.13 14.22 56.60
N THR A 276 -34.99 13.98 57.61
CA THR A 276 -36.42 13.71 57.44
C THR A 276 -37.30 14.69 58.21
N THR A 277 -36.72 15.48 59.12
CA THR A 277 -37.44 16.56 59.80
C THR A 277 -37.13 17.90 59.12
N ILE A 278 -38.16 18.70 58.85
CA ILE A 278 -38.03 20.09 58.40
C ILE A 278 -38.61 20.99 59.49
N GLU A 279 -37.77 21.77 60.14
CA GLU A 279 -38.18 22.74 61.14
C GLU A 279 -38.46 24.08 60.45
N ILE A 280 -39.65 24.61 60.71
CA ILE A 280 -40.10 25.91 60.24
C ILE A 280 -39.77 26.93 61.33
N GLU A 281 -38.84 27.83 61.03
CA GLU A 281 -38.50 28.94 61.91
C GLU A 281 -39.38 30.17 61.62
N ASP A 282 -39.56 30.51 60.34
CA ASP A 282 -40.40 31.64 59.93
C ASP A 282 -40.92 31.40 58.51
N LEU A 283 -42.23 31.45 58.30
CA LEU A 283 -42.84 31.50 56.96
C LEU A 283 -43.64 32.79 56.78
N SER A 284 -43.56 33.73 57.72
CA SER A 284 -44.43 34.89 57.80
C SER A 284 -45.91 34.47 57.72
N ASN A 285 -46.69 35.13 56.86
CA ASN A 285 -48.10 34.78 56.62
C ASN A 285 -48.25 33.71 55.53
N TYR A 286 -47.40 32.70 55.50
CA TYR A 286 -47.52 31.56 54.60
C TYR A 286 -47.60 30.24 55.37
N PHE A 287 -48.10 29.20 54.71
CA PHE A 287 -48.02 27.83 55.18
C PHE A 287 -47.46 26.93 54.08
N VAL A 288 -46.76 25.86 54.47
CA VAL A 288 -46.33 24.82 53.54
C VAL A 288 -47.51 23.93 53.23
N LYS A 289 -47.80 23.76 51.93
CA LYS A 289 -48.88 22.92 51.43
C LYS A 289 -48.39 21.53 51.01
N ARG A 290 -47.20 21.49 50.42
CA ARG A 290 -46.60 20.30 49.84
C ARG A 290 -45.09 20.44 49.82
N ILE A 291 -44.41 19.32 50.01
CA ILE A 291 -42.96 19.21 49.83
C ILE A 291 -42.69 18.08 48.86
N ASP A 292 -41.96 18.43 47.81
CA ASP A 292 -41.45 17.48 46.84
C ASP A 292 -39.93 17.39 46.92
N ILE A 293 -39.42 16.23 46.52
CA ILE A 293 -37.99 15.98 46.38
C ILE A 293 -37.70 15.61 44.93
N ARG A 294 -36.59 16.17 44.43
CA ARG A 294 -35.94 15.79 43.18
C ARG A 294 -34.52 15.34 43.46
#